data_AF-A0AAD5LQH4-F1
#
_entry.id   AF-A0AAD5LQH4-F1
#
_cell.length_a   1.000
_cell.length_b   1.000
_cell.length_c   1.000
_cell.angle_alpha   90.00
_cell.angle_beta   90.00
_cell.angle_gamma   90.00
#
_symmetry.space_group_name_H-M   'P 1'
#
loop_
_entity.id
_entity.type
_entity.pdbx_description
1 polymer ?
#
loop_
_entity_poly.entity_id
_entity_poly.type
_entity_poly.pdbx_seq_one_letter_code
_entity_poly.pdbx_strand_id
1 'polypeptide(L)'
;MGNAKSKAVEQTVRATALQPLQAPVPILGARHCLESARTFLVRHKTRGSEMTVSVYDYANETRGARAFQVNGTQLFFTVCGAEDSDAIVRVRPVNQVNFAVETPAPTLRETTVHLYTLKRMLKENTPVTIGVVKDQLTGHSYRLGYTGVWKYGVVIWLASEKTPDCPTTIAKTYPSHRGGIQVSYCLEVVEGVDMAALMTMIAVLDMGPYASSPGLGASMGVMG
;
A
#
# COMPACT_ATOMS: atom_id res chain seq x y z
N MET A 1 12.66 22.08 -12.54
CA MET A 1 13.44 21.03 -13.23
C MET A 1 13.74 19.92 -12.23
N GLY A 2 13.32 18.68 -12.50
CA GLY A 2 13.63 17.53 -11.61
C GLY A 2 15.10 17.14 -11.68
N ASN A 3 15.69 16.78 -10.54
CA ASN A 3 17.08 16.34 -10.40
C ASN A 3 17.36 15.14 -11.34
N ALA A 4 18.50 15.12 -12.04
CA ALA A 4 18.86 14.03 -12.97
C ALA A 4 18.73 12.63 -12.34
N LYS A 5 19.04 12.52 -11.03
CA LYS A 5 18.86 11.30 -10.25
C LYS A 5 17.41 10.82 -10.18
N SER A 6 16.43 11.72 -10.03
CA SER A 6 15.02 11.31 -9.95
C SER A 6 14.48 10.84 -11.29
N LYS A 7 14.92 11.46 -12.39
CA LYS A 7 14.53 11.05 -13.75
C LYS A 7 15.06 9.67 -14.13
N ALA A 8 16.31 9.36 -13.77
CA ALA A 8 16.91 8.06 -14.04
C ALA A 8 16.17 6.94 -13.29
N VAL A 9 15.85 7.14 -12.01
CA VAL A 9 15.06 6.16 -11.22
C VAL A 9 13.69 5.94 -11.84
N GLU A 10 12.98 7.02 -12.17
CA GLU A 10 11.67 6.94 -12.80
C GLU A 10 11.71 6.14 -14.13
N GLN A 11 12.68 6.45 -15.00
CA GLN A 11 12.84 5.76 -16.28
C GLN A 11 13.09 4.26 -16.09
N THR A 12 13.99 3.90 -15.17
CA THR A 12 14.26 2.50 -14.83
C THR A 12 12.99 1.79 -14.36
N VAL A 13 12.25 2.39 -13.42
CA VAL A 13 11.01 1.80 -12.89
C VAL A 13 9.96 1.63 -13.99
N ARG A 14 9.76 2.65 -14.83
CA ARG A 14 8.82 2.57 -15.96
C ARG A 14 9.21 1.48 -16.96
N ALA A 15 10.50 1.31 -17.24
CA ALA A 15 11.01 0.30 -18.15
C ALA A 15 10.92 -1.13 -17.57
N THR A 16 10.84 -1.29 -16.24
CA THR A 16 10.67 -2.60 -15.63
C THR A 16 9.34 -3.23 -16.05
N ALA A 17 9.45 -4.41 -16.67
CA ALA A 17 8.30 -5.23 -17.01
C ALA A 17 7.67 -5.80 -15.73
N LEU A 18 6.35 -5.72 -15.64
CA LEU A 18 5.61 -6.45 -14.63
C LEU A 18 5.28 -7.85 -15.16
N GLN A 19 5.34 -8.84 -14.28
CA GLN A 19 5.10 -10.23 -14.63
C GLN A 19 3.73 -10.65 -14.09
N PRO A 20 2.80 -11.10 -14.94
CA PRO A 20 1.54 -11.67 -14.50
C PRO A 20 1.78 -12.83 -13.52
N LEU A 21 0.96 -12.90 -12.48
CA LEU A 21 0.99 -14.04 -11.57
C LEU A 21 0.39 -15.25 -12.28
N GLN A 22 1.00 -16.43 -12.12
CA GLN A 22 0.48 -17.67 -12.71
C GLN A 22 -0.89 -18.06 -12.16
N ALA A 23 -1.19 -17.63 -10.93
CA ALA A 23 -2.47 -17.73 -10.28
C ALA A 23 -2.68 -16.52 -9.36
N PRO A 24 -3.92 -16.10 -9.08
CA PRO A 24 -4.19 -15.07 -8.09
C PRO A 24 -3.60 -15.44 -6.73
N VAL A 25 -3.07 -14.45 -6.01
CA VAL A 25 -2.51 -14.63 -4.66
C VAL A 25 -3.39 -13.84 -3.67
N PRO A 26 -4.47 -14.46 -3.15
CA PRO A 26 -5.41 -13.79 -2.25
C PRO A 26 -4.85 -13.73 -0.82
N ILE A 27 -4.46 -12.54 -0.38
CA ILE A 27 -3.86 -12.31 0.95
C ILE A 27 -4.91 -11.88 1.97
N LEU A 28 -5.83 -11.02 1.55
CA LEU A 28 -6.97 -10.53 2.32
C LEU A 28 -8.29 -11.10 1.81
N GLY A 29 -8.34 -11.53 0.54
CA GLY A 29 -9.42 -12.33 0.00
C GLY A 29 -9.47 -12.32 -1.52
N ALA A 30 -9.97 -13.40 -2.14
CA ALA A 30 -10.00 -13.57 -3.60
C ALA A 30 -10.73 -12.46 -4.36
N ARG A 31 -11.79 -11.88 -3.77
CA ARG A 31 -12.52 -10.74 -4.34
C ARG A 31 -11.67 -9.46 -4.49
N HIS A 32 -10.53 -9.38 -3.82
CA HIS A 32 -9.61 -8.25 -3.90
C HIS A 32 -8.51 -8.45 -4.94
N CYS A 33 -8.42 -9.65 -5.54
CA CYS A 33 -7.51 -9.92 -6.63
C CYS A 33 -8.01 -9.26 -7.92
N LEU A 34 -7.11 -8.59 -8.64
CA LEU A 34 -7.44 -8.05 -9.95
C LEU A 34 -7.66 -9.14 -10.99
N GLU A 35 -8.75 -9.05 -11.74
CA GLU A 35 -9.04 -9.91 -12.89
C GLU A 35 -8.25 -9.52 -14.14
N SER A 36 -7.66 -8.33 -14.16
CA SER A 36 -6.87 -7.83 -15.28
C SER A 36 -5.80 -6.87 -14.78
N ALA A 37 -4.69 -6.74 -15.53
CA ALA A 37 -3.72 -5.67 -15.27
C ALA A 37 -4.39 -4.30 -15.37
N ARG A 38 -4.06 -3.38 -14.47
CA ARG A 38 -4.65 -2.04 -14.40
C ARG A 38 -3.65 -0.98 -13.97
N THR A 39 -3.93 0.24 -14.40
CA THR A 39 -3.24 1.44 -13.95
C THR A 39 -4.18 2.29 -13.12
N PHE A 40 -3.69 2.75 -11.99
CA PHE A 40 -4.41 3.60 -11.07
C PHE A 40 -3.70 4.93 -10.84
N LEU A 41 -4.47 5.93 -10.49
CA LEU A 41 -4.00 7.22 -9.99
C LEU A 41 -4.17 7.24 -8.47
N VAL A 42 -3.08 7.46 -7.76
CA VAL A 42 -3.09 7.55 -6.29
C VAL A 42 -3.01 9.01 -5.87
N ARG A 43 -3.94 9.43 -5.02
CA ARG A 43 -4.05 10.79 -4.48
C ARG A 43 -3.97 10.76 -2.97
N HIS A 44 -3.16 11.65 -2.41
CA HIS A 44 -3.12 11.90 -0.98
C HIS A 44 -3.91 13.15 -0.65
N LYS A 45 -4.71 13.09 0.41
CA LYS A 45 -5.34 14.25 1.02
C LYS A 45 -5.06 14.19 2.51
N THR A 46 -4.28 15.14 3.00
CA THR A 46 -4.00 15.27 4.44
C THR A 46 -4.91 16.35 5.03
N ARG A 47 -5.58 16.04 6.14
CA ARG A 47 -6.37 17.00 6.93
C ARG A 47 -6.00 16.83 8.40
N GLY A 48 -5.27 17.80 8.96
CA GLY A 48 -4.74 17.67 10.32
C GLY A 48 -3.75 16.50 10.42
N SER A 49 -3.97 15.59 11.38
CA SER A 49 -3.20 14.36 11.56
C SER A 49 -3.70 13.17 10.72
N GLU A 50 -4.83 13.33 10.02
CA GLU A 50 -5.40 12.27 9.20
C GLU A 50 -4.88 12.35 7.76
N MET A 51 -4.37 11.23 7.25
CA MET A 51 -4.05 11.07 5.84
C MET A 51 -5.10 10.20 5.19
N THR A 52 -5.68 10.70 4.10
CA THR A 52 -6.53 9.94 3.20
C THR A 52 -5.78 9.59 1.93
N VAL A 53 -5.65 8.30 1.62
CA VAL A 53 -5.12 7.82 0.33
C VAL A 53 -6.29 7.34 -0.50
N SER A 54 -6.51 7.95 -1.66
CA SER A 54 -7.56 7.58 -2.59
C SER A 54 -6.97 7.05 -3.88
N VAL A 55 -7.50 5.93 -4.37
CA VAL A 55 -7.05 5.30 -5.61
C VAL A 55 -8.18 5.33 -6.63
N TYR A 56 -7.88 5.83 -7.83
CA TYR A 56 -8.82 5.96 -8.93
C TYR A 56 -8.33 5.14 -10.12
N ASP A 57 -9.25 4.50 -10.83
CA ASP A 57 -8.92 3.86 -12.10
C ASP A 57 -8.50 4.93 -13.12
N TYR A 58 -7.35 4.75 -13.76
CA TYR A 58 -6.82 5.70 -14.73
C TYR A 58 -7.77 5.94 -15.91
N ALA A 59 -8.51 4.91 -16.35
CA ALA A 59 -9.43 5.00 -17.48
C ALA A 59 -10.77 5.69 -17.12
N ASN A 60 -11.16 5.67 -15.83
CA ASN A 60 -12.48 6.10 -15.36
C ASN A 60 -12.43 7.29 -14.39
N GLU A 61 -11.35 8.08 -14.42
CA GLU A 61 -11.08 9.19 -13.49
C GLU A 61 -12.26 10.18 -13.35
N THR A 62 -13.02 10.41 -14.43
CA THR A 62 -14.15 11.35 -14.49
C THR A 62 -15.39 10.90 -13.72
N ARG A 63 -15.53 9.61 -13.39
CA ARG A 63 -16.72 9.06 -12.73
C ARG A 63 -16.66 9.12 -11.20
N GLY A 64 -15.57 9.60 -10.62
CA GLY A 64 -15.41 9.69 -9.16
C GLY A 64 -15.42 8.35 -8.42
N ALA A 65 -15.38 7.22 -9.16
CA ALA A 65 -15.37 5.87 -8.60
C ALA A 65 -14.03 5.64 -7.88
N ARG A 66 -14.07 5.74 -6.55
CA ARG A 66 -12.94 5.40 -5.69
C ARG A 66 -12.83 3.89 -5.65
N ALA A 67 -11.67 3.35 -6.01
CA ALA A 67 -11.38 1.94 -5.83
C ALA A 67 -10.97 1.63 -4.38
N PHE A 68 -10.26 2.58 -3.73
CA PHE A 68 -9.71 2.39 -2.38
C PHE A 68 -9.64 3.70 -1.61
N GLN A 69 -9.94 3.66 -0.30
CA GLN A 69 -9.76 4.78 0.61
C GLN A 69 -9.09 4.34 1.92
N VAL A 70 -7.92 4.89 2.22
CA VAL A 70 -7.31 4.80 3.56
C VAL A 70 -7.73 6.05 4.33
N ASN A 71 -8.18 5.95 5.58
CA ASN A 71 -8.37 7.10 6.47
C ASN A 71 -7.63 6.86 7.80
N GLY A 72 -6.51 7.57 7.99
CA GLY A 72 -5.67 7.38 9.17
C GLY A 72 -5.11 5.95 9.24
N THR A 73 -5.56 5.19 10.24
CA THR A 73 -5.15 3.77 10.44
C THR A 73 -6.15 2.76 9.88
N GLN A 74 -7.25 3.20 9.28
CA GLN A 74 -8.29 2.32 8.74
C GLN A 74 -8.27 2.35 7.21
N LEU A 75 -8.22 1.18 6.57
CA LEU A 75 -8.45 1.03 5.14
C LEU A 75 -9.88 0.58 4.91
N PHE A 76 -10.55 1.35 4.06
CA PHE A 76 -11.85 1.07 3.48
C PHE A 76 -11.63 0.68 2.02
N PHE A 77 -12.12 -0.49 1.63
CA PHE A 77 -12.04 -0.97 0.26
C PHE A 77 -13.42 -0.78 -0.39
N THR A 78 -13.48 -0.01 -1.48
CA THR A 78 -14.70 0.18 -2.28
C THR A 78 -14.44 -0.43 -3.64
N VAL A 79 -14.66 -1.73 -3.78
CA VAL A 79 -14.34 -2.41 -5.04
C VAL A 79 -15.38 -2.02 -6.10
N CYS A 80 -14.94 -1.30 -7.13
CA CYS A 80 -15.66 -1.10 -8.40
C CYS A 80 -17.12 -0.61 -8.30
N GLY A 81 -17.40 0.40 -7.47
CA GLY A 81 -18.71 1.08 -7.48
C GLY A 81 -19.85 0.32 -6.81
N ALA A 82 -19.58 -0.79 -6.12
CA ALA A 82 -20.51 -1.34 -5.15
C ALA A 82 -20.47 -0.48 -3.88
N GLU A 83 -21.62 -0.01 -3.41
CA GLU A 83 -21.79 0.67 -2.11
C GLU A 83 -21.59 -0.27 -0.91
N ASP A 84 -21.23 -1.54 -1.15
CA ASP A 84 -20.93 -2.52 -0.11
C ASP A 84 -19.54 -2.28 0.48
N SER A 85 -19.54 -1.45 1.53
CA SER A 85 -18.38 -1.13 2.37
C SER A 85 -18.03 -2.30 3.32
N ASP A 86 -17.65 -3.45 2.77
CA ASP A 86 -17.69 -4.72 3.53
C ASP A 86 -16.33 -5.30 3.97
N ALA A 87 -15.24 -4.55 3.86
CA ALA A 87 -14.02 -4.90 4.58
C ALA A 87 -13.32 -3.66 5.12
N ILE A 88 -13.20 -3.61 6.45
CA ILE A 88 -12.31 -2.67 7.13
C ILE A 88 -11.05 -3.46 7.48
N VAL A 89 -9.92 -3.09 6.91
CA VAL A 89 -8.63 -3.57 7.40
C VAL A 89 -7.98 -2.41 8.13
N ARG A 90 -7.59 -2.63 9.37
CA ARG A 90 -6.89 -1.64 10.18
C ARG A 90 -5.39 -1.87 10.04
N VAL A 91 -4.66 -0.82 9.65
CA VAL A 91 -3.20 -0.77 9.70
C VAL A 91 -2.80 0.10 10.88
N ARG A 92 -2.42 -0.56 11.97
CA ARG A 92 -2.11 0.08 13.26
C ARG A 92 -0.61 0.09 13.50
N PRO A 93 0.00 1.23 13.87
CA PRO A 93 1.39 1.25 14.31
C PRO A 93 1.54 0.43 15.60
N VAL A 94 2.47 -0.52 15.61
CA VAL A 94 2.89 -1.26 16.80
C VAL A 94 4.06 -0.55 17.45
N ASN A 95 4.98 -0.04 16.63
CA ASN A 95 6.06 0.85 17.03
C ASN A 95 6.45 1.75 15.83
N GLN A 96 7.55 2.49 15.92
CA GLN A 96 8.00 3.41 14.86
C GLN A 96 8.28 2.72 13.51
N VAL A 97 8.53 1.40 13.51
CA VAL A 97 8.93 0.63 12.33
C VAL A 97 7.85 -0.38 11.94
N ASN A 98 7.17 -1.00 12.90
CA ASN A 98 6.25 -2.12 12.65
C ASN A 98 4.80 -1.65 12.69
N PHE A 99 4.00 -2.16 11.74
CA PHE A 99 2.58 -1.90 11.59
C PHE A 99 1.84 -3.23 11.51
N ALA A 100 0.85 -3.41 12.38
CA ALA A 100 -0.04 -4.57 12.37
C ALA A 100 -1.19 -4.34 11.38
N VAL A 101 -1.47 -5.35 10.57
CA VAL A 101 -2.63 -5.39 9.69
C VAL A 101 -3.67 -6.30 10.34
N GLU A 102 -4.85 -5.76 10.61
CA GLU A 102 -5.88 -6.35 11.46
C GLU A 102 -7.26 -6.26 10.79
N THR A 103 -8.14 -7.22 11.03
CA THR A 103 -9.57 -7.13 10.66
C THR A 103 -10.45 -7.16 11.92
N PRO A 104 -11.66 -6.55 11.91
CA PRO A 104 -12.63 -6.73 12.97
C PRO A 104 -12.96 -8.23 13.15
N ALA A 105 -13.01 -8.71 14.39
CA ALA A 105 -13.46 -10.06 14.66
C ALA A 105 -14.98 -10.17 14.35
N PRO A 106 -15.43 -11.26 13.71
CA PRO A 106 -16.81 -11.40 13.27
C PRO A 106 -17.84 -11.47 14.41
N THR A 107 -17.43 -11.85 15.63
CA THR A 107 -18.34 -12.16 16.75
C THR A 107 -18.27 -11.17 17.91
N LEU A 108 -17.26 -10.33 17.97
CA LEU A 108 -17.03 -9.39 19.08
C LEU A 108 -16.49 -8.10 18.49
N ARG A 109 -17.30 -7.02 18.51
CA ARG A 109 -16.99 -5.73 17.88
C ARG A 109 -15.71 -5.05 18.41
N GLU A 110 -15.10 -5.58 19.46
CA GLU A 110 -13.91 -5.01 20.12
C GLU A 110 -12.64 -5.85 19.92
N THR A 111 -12.75 -7.11 19.51
CA THR A 111 -11.57 -7.92 19.19
C THR A 111 -11.21 -7.77 17.71
N THR A 112 -9.91 -7.71 17.44
CA THR A 112 -9.38 -7.69 16.08
C THR A 112 -8.60 -8.97 15.82
N VAL A 113 -8.64 -9.47 14.60
CA VAL A 113 -7.85 -10.61 14.15
C VAL A 113 -6.61 -10.07 13.48
N HIS A 114 -5.44 -10.40 14.04
CA HIS A 114 -4.16 -10.09 13.41
C HIS A 114 -3.97 -10.94 12.16
N LEU A 115 -3.63 -10.29 11.05
CA LEU A 115 -3.41 -10.96 9.77
C LEU A 115 -1.91 -11.09 9.48
N TYR A 116 -1.19 -9.98 9.53
CA TYR A 116 0.26 -9.93 9.30
C TYR A 116 0.85 -8.60 9.78
N THR A 117 2.18 -8.53 9.82
CA THR A 117 2.93 -7.33 10.20
C THR A 117 3.77 -6.82 9.03
N LEU A 118 3.74 -5.51 8.81
CA LEU A 118 4.54 -4.81 7.81
C LEU A 118 5.56 -3.87 8.50
N LYS A 119 6.71 -3.69 7.87
CA LYS A 119 7.81 -2.84 8.34
C LYS A 119 7.95 -1.62 7.45
N ARG A 120 7.83 -0.44 8.03
CA ARG A 120 8.16 0.81 7.35
C ARG A 120 9.68 0.95 7.24
N MET A 121 10.22 0.63 6.07
CA MET A 121 11.64 0.81 5.76
C MET A 121 11.78 1.54 4.42
N LEU A 122 12.32 2.76 4.48
CA LEU A 122 12.62 3.57 3.30
C LEU A 122 14.11 3.50 3.02
N LYS A 123 14.52 2.63 2.09
CA LYS A 123 15.89 2.57 1.59
C LYS A 123 15.90 2.90 0.11
N GLU A 124 16.95 3.59 -0.33
CA GLU A 124 17.09 3.98 -1.72
C GLU A 124 17.83 2.89 -2.50
N ASN A 125 17.28 2.51 -3.66
CA ASN A 125 17.91 1.65 -4.68
C ASN A 125 18.43 0.30 -4.17
N THR A 126 17.85 -0.21 -3.09
CA THR A 126 18.17 -1.55 -2.56
C THR A 126 16.88 -2.34 -2.40
N PRO A 127 16.88 -3.67 -2.65
CA PRO A 127 15.73 -4.50 -2.34
C PRO A 127 15.41 -4.49 -0.85
N VAL A 128 14.15 -4.24 -0.50
CA VAL A 128 13.67 -4.19 0.87
C VAL A 128 12.46 -5.10 1.02
N THR A 129 12.51 -6.03 1.99
CA THR A 129 11.33 -6.79 2.40
C THR A 129 10.54 -5.98 3.43
N ILE A 130 9.28 -5.72 3.15
CA ILE A 130 8.36 -4.98 4.01
C ILE A 130 7.58 -5.94 4.92
N GLY A 131 7.24 -7.12 4.47
CA GLY A 131 6.58 -8.10 5.33
C GLY A 131 6.54 -9.48 4.71
N VAL A 132 6.02 -10.42 5.50
CA VAL A 132 5.64 -11.74 5.03
C VAL A 132 4.12 -11.82 5.10
N VAL A 133 3.52 -12.15 3.96
CA VAL A 133 2.08 -12.34 3.80
C VAL A 133 1.81 -13.80 3.45
N LYS A 134 0.59 -14.27 3.68
CA LYS A 134 0.18 -15.63 3.33
C LYS A 134 -0.98 -15.58 2.36
N ASP A 135 -0.94 -16.47 1.39
CA ASP A 135 -2.11 -16.81 0.58
C ASP A 135 -3.13 -17.51 1.48
N GLN A 136 -4.34 -16.98 1.55
CA GLN A 136 -5.41 -17.50 2.40
C GLN A 136 -5.97 -18.84 1.92
N LEU A 137 -5.85 -19.14 0.61
CA LEU A 137 -6.35 -20.39 0.04
C LEU A 137 -5.33 -21.51 0.18
N THR A 138 -4.06 -21.22 -0.10
CA THR A 138 -3.01 -22.25 -0.14
C THR A 138 -2.15 -22.31 1.13
N GLY A 139 -2.18 -21.26 1.96
CA GLY A 139 -1.33 -21.14 3.14
C GLY A 139 0.13 -20.79 2.84
N HIS A 140 0.51 -20.69 1.56
CA HIS A 140 1.89 -20.39 1.15
C HIS A 140 2.30 -18.98 1.56
N SER A 141 3.53 -18.87 2.06
CA SER A 141 4.09 -17.59 2.48
C SER A 141 4.80 -16.89 1.32
N TYR A 142 4.64 -15.58 1.26
CA TYR A 142 5.30 -14.71 0.31
C TYR A 142 5.96 -13.54 1.03
N ARG A 143 7.19 -13.21 0.64
CA ARG A 143 7.84 -11.96 1.03
C ARG A 143 7.35 -10.85 0.11
N LEU A 144 6.76 -9.82 0.70
CA LEU A 144 6.34 -8.61 0.00
C LEU A 144 7.40 -7.53 0.18
N GLY A 145 7.86 -6.93 -0.91
CA GLY A 145 8.92 -5.94 -0.87
C GLY A 145 8.94 -5.00 -2.06
N TYR A 146 9.92 -4.09 -2.07
CA TYR A 146 10.14 -3.20 -3.20
C TYR A 146 11.63 -2.95 -3.45
N THR A 147 11.91 -2.39 -4.63
CA THR A 147 13.22 -1.84 -5.02
C THR A 147 12.99 -0.49 -5.72
N GLY A 148 13.87 0.48 -5.47
CA GLY A 148 13.79 1.83 -6.07
C GLY A 148 13.86 2.92 -5.02
N VAL A 149 13.23 4.07 -5.28
CA VAL A 149 13.17 5.18 -4.34
C VAL A 149 11.71 5.60 -4.21
N TRP A 150 11.09 5.37 -3.05
CA TRP A 150 9.64 5.61 -2.85
C TRP A 150 9.15 6.97 -3.37
N LYS A 151 9.94 8.03 -3.16
CA LYS A 151 9.65 9.39 -3.63
C LYS A 151 9.62 9.55 -5.16
N TYR A 152 10.38 8.75 -5.89
CA TYR A 152 10.57 8.88 -7.34
C TYR A 152 10.00 7.71 -8.14
N GLY A 153 9.69 6.60 -7.47
CA GLY A 153 9.14 5.40 -8.06
C GLY A 153 9.82 4.14 -7.54
N VAL A 154 9.02 3.08 -7.41
CA VAL A 154 9.50 1.76 -6.99
C VAL A 154 8.89 0.66 -7.85
N VAL A 155 9.59 -0.46 -7.91
CA VAL A 155 9.05 -1.75 -8.35
C VAL A 155 8.73 -2.55 -7.11
N ILE A 156 7.48 -2.98 -6.99
CA ILE A 156 6.97 -3.82 -5.92
C ILE A 156 6.98 -5.26 -6.40
N TRP A 157 7.42 -6.16 -5.54
CA TRP A 157 7.61 -7.57 -5.86
C TRP A 157 7.09 -8.49 -4.76
N LEU A 158 6.75 -9.72 -5.17
CA LEU A 158 6.45 -10.86 -4.31
C LEU A 158 7.50 -11.95 -4.54
N ALA A 159 8.04 -12.52 -3.47
CA ALA A 159 8.90 -13.70 -3.55
C ALA A 159 8.29 -14.85 -2.75
N SER A 160 8.00 -15.97 -3.43
CA SER A 160 7.49 -17.18 -2.76
C SER A 160 8.55 -17.74 -1.81
N GLU A 161 8.10 -18.33 -0.69
CA GLU A 161 8.97 -19.12 0.18
C GLU A 161 9.70 -20.26 -0.55
N LYS A 162 9.13 -20.78 -1.65
CA LYS A 162 9.72 -21.83 -2.48
C LYS A 162 10.83 -21.32 -3.41
N THR A 163 10.76 -20.05 -3.81
CA THR A 163 11.70 -19.42 -4.75
C THR A 163 12.06 -18.00 -4.30
N PRO A 164 12.70 -17.85 -3.12
CA PRO A 164 12.90 -16.55 -2.49
C PRO A 164 13.85 -15.64 -3.28
N ASP A 165 14.76 -16.21 -4.08
CA ASP A 165 15.76 -15.48 -4.86
C ASP A 165 15.23 -15.04 -6.24
N CYS A 166 14.00 -15.44 -6.61
CA CYS A 166 13.36 -15.12 -7.88
C CYS A 166 12.07 -14.32 -7.62
N PRO A 167 12.17 -13.05 -7.17
CA PRO A 167 11.01 -12.22 -6.93
C PRO A 167 10.27 -11.90 -8.22
N THR A 168 8.94 -12.03 -8.20
CA THR A 168 8.05 -11.63 -9.28
C THR A 168 7.68 -10.15 -9.12
N THR A 169 7.86 -9.35 -10.17
CA THR A 169 7.51 -7.93 -10.18
C THR A 169 6.00 -7.76 -10.43
N ILE A 170 5.27 -7.32 -9.41
CA ILE A 170 3.79 -7.34 -9.43
C ILE A 170 3.16 -5.96 -9.58
N ALA A 171 3.87 -4.91 -9.19
CA ALA A 171 3.39 -3.55 -9.32
C ALA A 171 4.55 -2.57 -9.45
N LYS A 172 4.26 -1.36 -9.92
CA LYS A 172 5.21 -0.25 -9.88
C LYS A 172 4.52 1.08 -9.64
N THR A 173 5.22 1.97 -8.96
CA THR A 173 4.78 3.35 -8.75
C THR A 173 5.71 4.31 -9.45
N TYR A 174 5.19 5.41 -9.97
CA TYR A 174 6.00 6.47 -10.56
C TYR A 174 5.21 7.80 -10.64
N PRO A 175 5.87 8.96 -10.73
CA PRO A 175 5.19 10.25 -10.80
C PRO A 175 4.21 10.32 -11.98
N SER A 176 3.00 10.82 -11.72
CA SER A 176 1.94 10.87 -12.74
C SER A 176 2.19 11.92 -13.83
N HIS A 177 2.89 13.00 -13.49
CA HIS A 177 3.11 14.20 -14.32
C HIS A 177 1.84 14.83 -14.90
N ARG A 178 0.64 14.47 -14.40
CA ARG A 178 -0.63 15.08 -14.82
C ARG A 178 -0.75 16.47 -14.18
N GLY A 179 -0.66 17.51 -15.00
CA GLY A 179 -0.93 18.89 -14.57
C GLY A 179 -2.40 19.10 -14.22
N GLY A 180 -2.69 19.93 -13.21
CA GLY A 180 -4.05 20.34 -12.86
C GLY A 180 -4.83 19.38 -11.95
N ILE A 181 -4.32 18.17 -11.69
CA ILE A 181 -4.96 17.20 -10.81
C ILE A 181 -4.00 16.91 -9.64
N GLN A 182 -4.49 16.99 -8.40
CA GLN A 182 -3.71 16.61 -7.21
C GLN A 182 -3.52 15.08 -7.15
N VAL A 183 -2.74 14.51 -8.07
CA VAL A 183 -2.34 13.10 -8.07
C VAL A 183 -0.92 13.01 -7.53
N SER A 184 -0.71 12.13 -6.55
CA SER A 184 0.60 11.88 -5.96
C SER A 184 1.49 11.04 -6.87
N TYR A 185 0.96 9.95 -7.43
CA TYR A 185 1.67 9.05 -8.35
C TYR A 185 0.72 8.12 -9.13
N CYS A 186 1.22 7.49 -10.19
CA CYS A 186 0.58 6.35 -10.84
C CYS A 186 0.99 5.05 -10.16
N LEU A 187 0.08 4.09 -10.13
CA LEU A 187 0.30 2.72 -9.67
C LEU A 187 -0.14 1.75 -10.79
N GLU A 188 0.81 1.03 -11.37
CA GLU A 188 0.51 -0.07 -12.30
C GLU A 188 0.58 -1.40 -11.57
N VAL A 189 -0.40 -2.28 -11.79
CA VAL A 189 -0.53 -3.56 -11.09
C VAL A 189 -0.91 -4.66 -12.08
N VAL A 190 -0.31 -5.83 -11.94
CA VAL A 190 -0.65 -7.01 -12.75
C VAL A 190 -1.92 -7.70 -12.26
N GLU A 191 -2.45 -8.53 -13.14
CA GLU A 191 -3.52 -9.48 -12.83
C GLU A 191 -3.12 -10.44 -11.68
N GLY A 192 -4.12 -10.82 -10.88
CA GLY A 192 -3.98 -11.79 -9.78
C GLY A 192 -3.50 -11.19 -8.46
N VAL A 193 -3.05 -9.94 -8.44
CA VAL A 193 -2.59 -9.26 -7.21
C VAL A 193 -3.77 -8.88 -6.34
N ASP A 194 -3.73 -9.26 -5.06
CA ASP A 194 -4.64 -8.75 -4.04
C ASP A 194 -4.37 -7.26 -3.79
N MET A 195 -5.23 -6.41 -4.35
CA MET A 195 -5.11 -4.97 -4.24
C MET A 195 -5.28 -4.48 -2.82
N ALA A 196 -6.10 -5.14 -2.00
CA ALA A 196 -6.29 -4.73 -0.63
C ALA A 196 -4.97 -4.86 0.15
N ALA A 197 -4.25 -5.96 -0.06
CA ALA A 197 -2.97 -6.21 0.60
C ALA A 197 -1.87 -5.28 0.06
N LEU A 198 -1.87 -5.01 -1.25
CA LEU A 198 -0.97 -4.02 -1.84
C LEU A 198 -1.20 -2.62 -1.24
N MET A 199 -2.46 -2.24 -1.03
CA MET A 199 -2.81 -0.95 -0.42
C MET A 199 -2.38 -0.84 1.04
N THR A 200 -2.35 -1.94 1.81
CA THR A 200 -1.81 -1.87 3.19
C THR A 200 -0.31 -1.60 3.20
N MET A 201 0.46 -2.18 2.25
CA MET A 201 1.87 -1.85 2.05
C MET A 201 2.07 -0.39 1.67
N ILE A 202 1.32 0.10 0.68
CA ILE A 202 1.37 1.50 0.25
C ILE A 202 1.08 2.42 1.44
N ALA A 203 0.03 2.14 2.21
CA ALA A 203 -0.33 2.92 3.39
C ALA A 203 0.80 2.98 4.42
N VAL A 204 1.47 1.85 4.71
CA VAL A 204 2.61 1.80 5.64
C VAL A 204 3.80 2.64 5.16
N LEU A 205 4.06 2.66 3.84
CA LEU A 205 5.16 3.42 3.27
C LEU A 205 4.85 4.92 3.17
N ASP A 206 3.60 5.27 2.88
CA ASP A 206 3.13 6.66 2.78
C ASP A 206 2.84 7.30 4.14
N MET A 207 2.46 6.52 5.15
CA MET A 207 2.38 7.02 6.52
C MET A 207 3.78 7.47 6.93
N GLY A 208 4.03 8.78 6.96
CA GLY A 208 5.24 9.36 7.54
C GLY A 208 5.41 8.98 9.01
N PRO A 209 6.39 9.53 9.75
CA PRO A 209 6.53 9.36 11.20
C PRO A 209 5.37 9.95 12.05
N TYR A 210 4.16 10.07 11.48
CA TYR A 210 2.94 10.57 12.12
C TYR A 210 2.34 9.62 13.17
N ALA A 211 2.98 8.49 13.48
CA ALA A 211 2.59 7.61 14.57
C ALA A 211 3.23 7.98 15.94
N SER A 212 4.03 9.04 16.02
CA SER A 212 4.59 9.55 17.28
C SER A 212 3.90 10.83 17.74
N SER A 213 2.80 10.66 18.49
CA SER A 213 2.17 11.56 19.49
C SER A 213 0.66 11.70 19.25
N PRO A 214 -0.16 11.30 20.24
CA PRO A 214 -0.35 12.15 21.41
C PRO A 214 -0.22 11.40 22.73
N GLY A 215 0.58 11.94 23.66
CA GLY A 215 0.59 11.50 25.06
C GLY A 215 1.98 11.23 25.59
N LEU A 216 2.75 12.29 25.86
CA LEU A 216 3.79 12.40 26.89
C LEU A 216 4.44 13.77 26.71
N GLY A 217 3.81 14.80 27.28
CA GLY A 217 4.24 16.19 27.13
C GLY A 217 3.39 17.17 27.94
N ALA A 218 3.03 16.81 29.17
CA ALA A 218 2.52 17.75 30.17
C ALA A 218 3.23 17.47 31.50
N SER A 219 4.56 17.67 31.51
CA SER A 219 5.34 17.85 32.73
C SER A 219 6.30 19.02 32.52
N MET A 220 5.81 20.22 32.84
CA MET A 220 6.53 21.45 33.17
C MET A 220 5.40 22.48 33.30
N GLY A 221 5.03 22.98 34.46
CA GLY A 221 5.87 23.58 35.47
C GLY A 221 5.38 25.01 35.60
N VAL A 222 4.56 25.29 36.61
CA VAL A 222 4.28 26.65 37.07
C VAL A 222 4.53 26.67 38.56
N MET A 223 5.78 26.98 38.92
CA MET A 223 6.03 27.78 40.11
C MET A 223 5.76 29.23 39.72
N GLY A 224 4.99 29.90 40.57
CA GLY A 224 4.66 31.32 40.56
C GLY A 224 3.77 31.58 41.75
#